data_AF-A0A8B5WI61-F1
#
_entry.id   AF-A0A8B5WI61-F1
#
_cell.length_a   1.000
_cell.length_b   1.000
_cell.length_c   1.000
_cell.angle_alpha   90.00
_cell.angle_beta   90.00
_cell.angle_gamma   90.00
#
_symmetry.space_group_name_H-M   'P 1'
#
loop_
_entity.id
_entity.type
_entity.pdbx_description
1 polymer ?
#
loop_
_entity_poly.entity_id
_entity_poly.type
_entity_poly.pdbx_seq_one_letter_code
_entity_poly.pdbx_strand_id
1 'polypeptide(L)'
;MHHFLVLFALALFSAPTMAEIIRVGSGLSCDSSNLAQAVSNAPSGATIRVANNLDYNGVSLLIADKSLTIVGGFNRCDSPSPSGRTTLGPGTS
;
A
#
# COMPACT_ATOMS: atom_id res chain seq x y z
N MET A 1 8.60 50.03 -28.13
CA MET A 1 9.21 48.70 -28.31
C MET A 1 10.20 48.45 -27.17
N HIS A 2 9.80 47.75 -26.09
CA HIS A 2 10.67 47.22 -25.02
C HIS A 2 9.86 46.11 -24.33
N HIS A 3 9.98 44.85 -24.77
CA HIS A 3 10.82 43.80 -24.15
C HIS A 3 10.70 43.74 -22.62
N PHE A 4 9.91 42.81 -22.09
CA PHE A 4 10.23 42.10 -20.85
C PHE A 4 9.45 40.78 -20.80
N LEU A 5 10.04 39.75 -21.40
CA LEU A 5 9.53 38.38 -21.42
C LEU A 5 9.99 37.73 -20.10
N VAL A 6 9.11 37.70 -19.11
CA VAL A 6 9.38 37.09 -17.80
C VAL A 6 9.28 35.57 -17.95
N LEU A 7 10.43 34.92 -18.12
CA LEU A 7 10.59 33.47 -18.04
C LEU A 7 10.43 33.04 -16.57
N PHE A 8 9.22 32.62 -16.20
CA PHE A 8 8.94 32.01 -14.91
C PHE A 8 9.47 30.57 -14.93
N ALA A 9 10.69 30.38 -14.42
CA ALA A 9 11.28 29.05 -14.26
C ALA A 9 10.50 28.27 -13.18
N LEU A 10 9.66 27.31 -13.60
CA LEU A 10 9.05 26.34 -12.70
C LEU A 10 10.14 25.41 -12.15
N ALA A 11 10.52 25.63 -10.90
CA ALA A 11 11.27 24.64 -10.12
C ALA A 11 10.37 23.41 -9.90
N LEU A 12 10.72 22.28 -10.53
CA LEU A 12 10.16 20.97 -10.23
C LEU A 12 10.66 20.55 -8.84
N PHE A 13 9.90 20.90 -7.80
CA PHE A 13 10.12 20.35 -6.47
C PHE A 13 9.68 18.89 -6.47
N SER A 14 10.64 17.97 -6.66
CA SER A 14 10.43 16.55 -6.37
C SER A 14 10.32 16.37 -4.85
N ALA A 15 9.11 16.52 -4.31
CA ALA A 15 8.85 16.19 -2.92
C ALA A 15 9.14 14.70 -2.69
N PRO A 16 9.75 14.31 -1.55
CA PRO A 16 9.86 12.91 -1.19
C PRO A 16 8.44 12.36 -1.04
N THR A 17 8.03 11.49 -1.96
CA THR A 17 6.74 10.81 -1.85
C THR A 17 6.83 9.87 -0.67
N MET A 18 6.18 10.23 0.45
CA MET A 18 6.02 9.31 1.55
C MET A 18 5.38 8.02 1.02
N ALA A 19 5.97 6.88 1.37
CA ALA A 19 5.45 5.58 0.96
C ALA A 19 3.98 5.45 1.39
N GLU A 20 3.09 5.25 0.42
CA GLU A 20 1.66 5.08 0.68
C GLU A 20 1.43 3.87 1.59
N ILE A 21 0.54 4.01 2.57
CA ILE A 21 0.18 2.93 3.48
C ILE A 21 -1.23 2.46 3.14
N ILE A 22 -1.35 1.20 2.73
CA ILE A 22 -2.63 0.55 2.43
C ILE A 22 -2.92 -0.49 3.52
N ARG A 23 -4.05 -0.36 4.20
CA ARG A 23 -4.44 -1.25 5.30
C ARG A 23 -5.46 -2.27 4.81
N VAL A 24 -5.13 -3.55 4.97
CA VAL A 24 -5.95 -4.67 4.52
C VAL A 24 -6.46 -5.45 5.71
N GLY A 25 -7.77 -5.68 5.78
CA GLY A 25 -8.40 -6.39 6.88
C GLY A 25 -9.91 -6.29 6.87
N SER A 26 -10.53 -6.72 7.97
CA SER A 26 -11.96 -6.47 8.19
C SER A 26 -12.17 -5.19 9.01
N GLY A 27 -13.19 -4.40 8.65
CA GLY A 27 -13.64 -3.23 9.41
C GLY A 27 -13.44 -1.88 8.72
N LEU A 28 -14.00 -0.83 9.33
CA LEU A 28 -14.07 0.52 8.77
C LEU A 28 -12.71 1.25 8.73
N SER A 29 -11.76 0.83 9.57
CA SER A 29 -10.40 1.39 9.59
C SER A 29 -9.48 0.85 8.48
N CYS A 30 -9.97 -0.08 7.66
CA CYS A 30 -9.24 -0.71 6.56
C CYS A 30 -9.56 -0.02 5.23
N ASP A 31 -8.54 0.09 4.37
CA ASP A 31 -8.68 0.66 3.03
C ASP A 31 -9.21 -0.40 2.04
N SER A 32 -8.99 -1.70 2.32
CA SER A 32 -9.56 -2.82 1.58
C SER A 32 -9.73 -4.07 2.45
N SER A 33 -10.66 -4.94 2.08
CA SER A 33 -10.79 -6.30 2.64
C SER A 33 -10.20 -7.39 1.74
N ASN A 34 -9.61 -7.03 0.60
CA ASN A 34 -9.07 -7.97 -0.36
C ASN A 34 -7.58 -7.73 -0.60
N LEU A 35 -6.74 -8.67 -0.14
CA LEU A 35 -5.28 -8.54 -0.24
C LEU A 35 -4.78 -8.55 -1.69
N ALA A 36 -5.37 -9.36 -2.57
CA ALA A 36 -4.95 -9.42 -3.97
C ALA A 36 -5.27 -8.10 -4.70
N GLN A 37 -6.44 -7.52 -4.44
CA GLN A 37 -6.81 -6.21 -4.98
C GLN A 37 -5.90 -5.10 -4.45
N ALA A 38 -5.61 -5.10 -3.15
CA ALA A 38 -4.70 -4.13 -2.54
C ALA A 38 -3.29 -4.23 -3.16
N VAL A 39 -2.77 -5.45 -3.34
CA VAL A 39 -1.49 -5.69 -4.01
C VAL A 39 -1.53 -5.23 -5.46
N SER A 40 -2.61 -5.51 -6.20
CA SER A 40 -2.75 -5.09 -7.61
C SER A 40 -2.74 -3.57 -7.77
N ASN A 41 -3.47 -2.85 -6.91
CA ASN A 41 -3.66 -1.41 -7.03
C ASN A 41 -2.56 -0.58 -6.37
N ALA A 42 -1.78 -1.17 -5.47
CA ALA A 42 -0.71 -0.47 -4.78
C ALA A 42 0.34 0.08 -5.78
N PRO A 43 0.71 1.37 -5.67
CA PRO A 43 1.80 1.92 -6.46
C PRO A 43 3.15 1.37 -5.99
N SER A 44 4.19 1.49 -6.83
CA SER A 44 5.54 1.10 -6.46
C SER A 44 6.02 1.91 -5.25
N GLY A 45 6.63 1.24 -4.28
CA GLY A 45 7.10 1.80 -3.02
C GLY A 45 6.06 1.78 -1.88
N ALA A 46 4.83 1.35 -2.12
CA ALA A 46 3.79 1.30 -1.09
C ALA A 46 4.06 0.23 -0.02
N THR A 47 3.49 0.46 1.17
CA THR A 47 3.45 -0.48 2.30
C THR A 47 2.03 -0.99 2.53
N ILE A 48 1.83 -2.29 2.36
CA ILE A 48 0.57 -2.98 2.64
C ILE A 48 0.64 -3.57 4.05
N ARG A 49 -0.22 -3.08 4.95
CA ARG A 49 -0.34 -3.53 6.34
C ARG A 49 -1.52 -4.47 6.44
N VAL A 50 -1.26 -5.73 6.74
CA VAL A 50 -2.27 -6.79 6.76
C VAL A 50 -2.68 -7.09 8.19
N ALA A 51 -3.94 -6.82 8.51
CA ALA A 51 -4.53 -7.17 9.78
C ALA A 51 -4.81 -8.68 9.86
N ASN A 52 -4.76 -9.24 11.06
CA ASN A 52 -5.01 -10.66 11.36
C ASN A 52 -6.49 -10.94 11.68
N ASN A 53 -7.37 -9.98 11.45
CA ASN A 53 -8.81 -10.06 11.72
C ASN A 53 -9.63 -10.51 10.49
N LEU A 54 -8.96 -11.06 9.48
CA LEU A 54 -9.55 -11.65 8.28
C LEU A 54 -8.74 -12.90 7.91
N ASP A 55 -9.42 -13.91 7.38
CA ASP A 55 -8.78 -15.10 6.83
C ASP A 55 -8.32 -14.84 5.38
N TYR A 56 -7.06 -15.19 5.08
CA TYR A 56 -6.44 -15.00 3.76
C TYR A 56 -6.00 -16.34 3.15
N ASN A 57 -6.91 -17.30 3.09
CA ASN A 57 -6.67 -18.55 2.38
C ASN A 57 -6.80 -18.38 0.85
N GLY A 58 -6.00 -19.13 0.10
CA GLY A 58 -6.11 -19.18 -1.35
C GLY A 58 -5.62 -17.92 -2.08
N VAL A 59 -4.85 -17.04 -1.42
CA VAL A 59 -4.46 -15.76 -2.01
C VAL A 59 -3.33 -15.95 -3.02
N SER A 60 -3.60 -15.66 -4.29
CA SER A 60 -2.58 -15.53 -5.33
C SER A 60 -2.21 -14.06 -5.50
N LEU A 61 -0.93 -13.73 -5.33
CA LEU A 61 -0.39 -12.38 -5.44
C LEU A 61 0.53 -12.28 -6.65
N LEU A 62 0.24 -11.35 -7.55
CA LEU A 62 1.14 -10.98 -8.63
C LEU A 62 1.75 -9.61 -8.32
N ILE A 63 3.07 -9.57 -8.19
CA ILE A 63 3.83 -8.33 -8.05
C ILE A 63 4.74 -8.23 -9.28
N ALA A 64 4.30 -7.48 -10.28
CA ALA A 64 5.03 -7.23 -11.52
C ALA A 64 5.32 -5.75 -11.68
N ASP A 65 6.52 -5.42 -12.18
CA ASP A 65 6.96 -4.05 -12.50
C ASP A 65 6.83 -3.02 -11.36
N LYS A 66 6.87 -3.47 -10.10
CA LYS A 66 6.81 -2.61 -8.92
C LYS A 66 7.48 -3.22 -7.71
N SER A 67 7.88 -2.37 -6.76
CA SER A 67 8.34 -2.77 -5.43
C SER A 67 7.23 -2.53 -4.41
N LEU A 68 7.06 -3.46 -3.45
CA LEU A 68 6.07 -3.34 -2.37
C LEU A 68 6.66 -3.88 -1.07
N THR A 69 6.21 -3.31 0.05
CA THR A 69 6.44 -3.88 1.38
C THR A 69 5.12 -4.45 1.89
N ILE A 70 5.09 -5.72 2.31
CA ILE A 70 3.90 -6.34 2.91
C ILE A 70 4.24 -6.73 4.35
N VAL A 71 3.49 -6.20 5.32
CA VAL A 71 3.70 -6.42 6.75
C VAL A 71 2.43 -6.98 7.37
N GLY A 72 2.50 -8.22 7.88
CA GLY A 72 1.40 -8.86 8.62
C GLY A 72 1.48 -8.63 10.13
N GLY A 73 0.47 -9.11 10.85
CA GLY A 73 0.46 -9.17 12.31
C GLY A 73 -0.19 -7.98 13.01
N PHE A 74 -0.85 -7.08 12.28
CA PHE A 74 -1.67 -6.04 12.89
C PHE A 74 -2.95 -6.64 13.46
N ASN A 75 -3.36 -6.29 14.69
CA ASN A 75 -4.61 -6.85 15.24
C ASN A 75 -5.85 -6.31 14.51
N ARG A 76 -5.76 -5.05 14.05
CA ARG A 76 -6.75 -4.32 13.24
C ARG A 76 -6.01 -3.32 12.35
N CYS A 77 -6.67 -2.79 11.34
CA CYS A 77 -6.06 -1.85 10.37
C CYS A 77 -5.55 -0.54 10.98
N ASP A 78 -6.10 -0.09 12.11
CA ASP A 78 -5.67 1.09 12.87
C ASP A 78 -4.64 0.78 13.98
N SER A 79 -4.27 -0.48 14.19
CA SER A 79 -3.27 -0.84 15.20
C SER A 79 -1.95 -0.14 14.91
N PRO A 80 -1.31 0.55 15.86
CA PRO A 80 -0.09 1.32 15.59
C PRO A 80 1.11 0.45 15.25
N SER A 81 1.12 -0.81 15.69
CA SER A 81 2.19 -1.76 15.48
C SER A 81 1.66 -3.19 15.29
N PRO A 82 2.42 -4.08 14.63
CA PRO A 82 2.09 -5.49 14.59
C PRO A 82 2.38 -6.13 15.96
N SER A 83 1.49 -7.00 16.41
CA SER A 83 1.63 -7.76 17.68
C SER A 83 1.08 -9.19 17.60
N GLY A 84 0.44 -9.55 16.50
CA GLY A 84 -0.03 -10.91 16.23
C GLY A 84 0.61 -11.52 14.99
N ARG A 85 -0.05 -12.52 14.40
CA ARG A 85 0.39 -13.21 13.19
C ARG A 85 -0.72 -13.16 12.13
N THR A 86 -0.36 -12.78 10.90
CA THR A 86 -1.20 -12.97 9.72
C THR A 86 -0.73 -14.22 8.98
N THR A 87 -1.67 -15.11 8.62
CA THR A 87 -1.37 -16.30 7.82
C THR A 87 -1.87 -16.08 6.40
N LEU A 88 -1.01 -16.29 5.41
CA LEU A 88 -1.40 -16.42 4.01
C LEU A 88 -1.39 -17.93 3.69
N GLY A 89 -2.55 -18.49 3.36
CA GLY A 89 -2.68 -19.91 3.04
C GLY A 89 -2.22 -20.24 1.61
N PRO A 90 -1.88 -21.50 1.31
CA PRO A 90 -1.52 -21.89 -0.06
C PRO A 90 -2.68 -21.61 -1.03
N GLY A 91 -2.38 -20.92 -2.13
CA GLY A 91 -3.24 -20.85 -3.30
C GLY A 91 -3.42 -22.26 -3.87
N THR A 92 -4.63 -22.82 -3.86
CA THR A 92 -4.90 -24.05 -4.60
C THR A 92 -4.77 -23.71 -6.09
N SER A 93 -3.70 -24.21 -6.71
CA SER A 93 -3.52 -24.16 -8.17
C SER A 93 -4.55 -25.05 -8.88
#